data_AF-B8KM53-F1
#
_entry.id   AF-B8KM53-F1
#
_cell.length_a   1.000
_cell.length_b   1.000
_cell.length_c   1.000
_cell.angle_alpha   90.00
_cell.angle_beta   90.00
_cell.angle_gamma   90.00
#
_symmetry.space_group_name_H-M   'P 1'
#
loop_
_entity.id
_entity.type
_entity.pdbx_description
1 polymer ?
#
loop_
_entity_poly.entity_id
_entity_poly.type
_entity_poly.pdbx_seq_one_letter_code
_entity_poly.pdbx_strand_id
1 'polypeptide(L)' 'MDLLTNKDGSVDLYFGPDEPKGKKQNWIPTEPGRAFFPMLRFYSPGKTLLDRSWVLSDVEKAK' A
#
# COMPACT_ATOMS: atom_id res chain seq x y z
N MET A 1 9.58 12.51 -3.92
CA MET A 1 8.84 11.45 -4.63
C MET A 1 7.48 11.45 -4.00
N ASP A 2 6.52 12.03 -4.69
CA ASP A 2 5.15 12.11 -4.17
C ASP A 2 4.42 10.80 -4.51
N LEU A 3 3.39 10.45 -3.75
CA LEU A 3 2.52 9.33 -4.09
C LEU A 3 1.35 9.86 -4.92
N LEU A 4 0.76 9.01 -5.76
CA LEU A 4 -0.55 9.30 -6.34
C LEU A 4 -1.61 9.16 -5.26
N THR A 5 -2.31 10.26 -4.99
CA THR A 5 -3.40 10.32 -4.00
C THR A 5 -4.74 10.31 -4.71
N ASN A 6 -5.68 9.54 -4.17
CA ASN A 6 -7.07 9.49 -4.62
C ASN A 6 -7.82 10.77 -4.22
N LYS A 7 -9.00 11.00 -4.82
CA LYS A 7 -9.81 12.21 -4.56
C LYS A 7 -10.24 12.34 -3.08
N ASP A 8 -10.36 11.22 -2.38
CA ASP A 8 -10.72 11.15 -0.97
C ASP A 8 -9.52 11.28 -0.01
N GLY A 9 -8.31 11.47 -0.55
CA GLY A 9 -7.08 11.56 0.22
C GLY A 9 -6.41 10.21 0.51
N SER A 10 -7.01 9.08 0.11
CA SER A 10 -6.40 7.76 0.26
C SER A 10 -5.27 7.52 -0.75
N VAL A 11 -4.47 6.48 -0.51
CA VAL A 11 -3.39 6.05 -1.40
C VAL A 11 -3.53 4.55 -1.64
N ASP A 12 -3.59 4.15 -2.92
CA ASP A 12 -3.52 2.75 -3.31
C ASP A 12 -2.07 2.36 -3.59
N LEU A 13 -1.60 1.25 -3.00
CA LEU A 13 -0.31 0.64 -3.30
C LEU A 13 -0.52 -0.66 -4.08
N TYR A 14 0.27 -0.85 -5.14
CA TYR A 14 0.22 -2.04 -5.97
C TYR A 14 1.49 -2.87 -5.77
N PHE A 15 1.33 -4.19 -5.68
CA PHE A 15 2.42 -5.14 -5.54
C PHE A 15 2.29 -6.17 -6.66
N GLY A 16 3.38 -6.43 -7.38
CA GLY A 16 3.36 -7.42 -8.45
C GLY A 16 4.64 -7.40 -9.28
N PRO A 17 4.91 -8.45 -10.08
CA PRO A 17 6.10 -8.53 -10.92
C PRO A 17 6.05 -7.56 -12.11
N ASP A 18 4.84 -7.22 -12.57
CA ASP A 18 4.61 -6.36 -13.73
C ASP A 18 4.08 -4.99 -13.30
N GLU A 19 4.54 -3.94 -13.98
CA GLU A 19 4.08 -2.56 -13.74
C GLU A 19 2.59 -2.40 -14.11
N PRO A 20 1.72 -2.01 -13.17
CA PRO A 20 0.31 -1.77 -13.48
C PRO A 20 0.14 -0.49 -14.30
N LYS A 21 -0.71 -0.56 -15.34
CA LYS A 21 -0.93 0.54 -16.29
C LYS A 21 -1.34 1.84 -15.59
N GLY A 22 -0.52 2.88 -15.73
CA GLY A 22 -0.80 4.21 -15.18
C GLY A 22 -0.64 4.32 -13.66
N LYS A 23 -0.05 3.32 -13.01
CA LYS A 23 0.09 3.25 -11.54
C LYS A 23 1.55 3.10 -11.08
N LYS A 24 2.52 3.32 -11.97
CA LYS A 24 3.97 3.20 -11.73
C LYS A 24 4.45 3.79 -10.42
N GLN A 25 3.96 4.97 -10.06
CA GLN A 25 4.41 5.74 -8.91
C GLN A 25 4.07 5.10 -7.57
N ASN A 26 3.01 4.30 -7.51
CA ASN A 26 2.57 3.60 -6.31
C ASN A 26 2.76 2.07 -6.43
N TRP A 27 3.63 1.63 -7.33
CA TRP A 27 3.90 0.21 -7.57
C TRP A 27 5.22 -0.21 -6.92
N ILE A 28 5.18 -1.36 -6.26
CA ILE A 28 6.32 -2.01 -5.64
C ILE A 28 6.52 -3.36 -6.35
N PRO A 29 7.67 -3.55 -7.03
CA PRO A 29 7.95 -4.80 -7.74
C PRO A 29 8.11 -5.97 -6.77
N THR A 30 7.57 -7.12 -7.14
CA THR A 30 7.74 -8.39 -6.42
C THR A 30 8.42 -9.42 -7.33
N GLU A 31 9.14 -10.39 -6.74
CA GLU A 31 9.83 -11.44 -7.50
C GLU A 31 8.86 -12.60 -7.87
N PRO A 32 8.72 -12.98 -9.16
CA PRO A 32 7.94 -14.14 -9.57
C PRO A 32 8.33 -15.43 -8.84
N GLY A 33 7.35 -16.19 -8.36
CA GLY A 33 7.59 -17.46 -7.67
C GLY A 33 8.16 -17.33 -6.25
N ARG A 34 8.34 -16.11 -5.72
CA ARG A 34 8.78 -15.87 -4.35
C ARG A 34 7.66 -15.26 -3.51
N ALA A 35 7.45 -15.83 -2.32
CA ALA A 35 6.52 -15.26 -1.35
C ALA A 35 6.99 -13.88 -0.86
N PHE A 36 6.04 -13.00 -0.59
CA PHE A 36 6.27 -11.70 0.03
C PHE A 36 5.19 -11.39 1.05
N PHE A 37 5.45 -10.42 1.92
CA PHE A 37 4.46 -9.82 2.79
C PHE A 37 4.75 -8.33 2.92
N PRO A 38 3.72 -7.46 2.99
CA PRO A 38 3.92 -6.04 3.25
C PRO A 38 4.25 -5.79 4.72
N MET A 39 5.07 -4.77 4.99
CA MET A 39 5.30 -4.26 6.34
C MET A 39 5.03 -2.76 6.35
N LEU A 40 3.91 -2.37 6.95
CA LEU A 40 3.56 -0.98 7.14
C LEU A 40 4.21 -0.45 8.42
N ARG A 41 4.93 0.68 8.30
CA ARG A 41 5.60 1.33 9.43
C ARG A 41 4.96 2.69 9.69
N PHE A 42 4.61 2.93 10.95
CA PHE A 42 4.15 4.23 11.42
C PHE A 42 5.27 4.90 12.22
N TYR A 43 5.61 6.13 11.85
CA TYR A 43 6.57 6.95 12.56
C TYR A 43 5.78 7.97 13.39
N SER A 44 5.91 7.91 14.72
CA SER A 44 5.14 8.75 15.66
C SER A 44 3.62 8.68 15.44
N PRO A 45 2.99 7.49 15.55
CA PRO A 45 1.57 7.32 15.26
C PRO A 45 0.67 8.13 16.20
N GLY A 46 -0.44 8.63 15.66
CA GLY A 46 -1.48 9.28 16.43
C GLY A 46 -2.36 8.31 17.23
N LYS A 47 -3.28 8.87 18.02
CA LYS A 47 -4.17 8.11 18.93
C LYS A 47 -4.98 7.02 18.22
N THR A 48 -5.47 7.28 17.00
CA THR A 48 -6.37 6.37 16.26
C THR A 48 -5.74 5.03 15.92
N LEU A 49 -4.42 4.98 15.72
CA LEU A 49 -3.71 3.72 15.55
C LEU A 49 -3.52 3.02 16.91
N LEU A 50 -3.16 3.78 17.95
CA LEU A 50 -2.82 3.25 19.28
C LEU A 50 -4.04 2.69 20.02
N ASP A 51 -5.21 3.32 19.86
CA ASP A 51 -6.48 2.87 20.45
C ASP A 51 -7.24 1.87 19.57
N ARG A 52 -6.67 1.51 18.41
CA ARG A 52 -7.22 0.53 17.45
C ARG A 52 -8.59 0.92 16.87
N SER A 53 -8.95 2.20 16.91
CA SER A 53 -10.14 2.70 16.22
C SER A 53 -9.99 2.68 14.69
N TRP A 54 -8.76 2.71 14.21
CA TRP A 54 -8.42 2.46 12.82
C TRP A 54 -7.63 1.15 12.69
N VAL A 55 -7.89 0.40 11.62
CA VAL A 55 -7.20 -0.84 11.28
C VAL A 55 -6.74 -0.79 9.83
N LEU A 56 -5.59 -1.41 9.55
CA LEU A 56 -5.09 -1.56 8.19
C LEU A 56 -5.96 -2.57 7.43
N SER A 57 -6.42 -2.20 6.23
CA SER A 57 -7.12 -3.12 5.33
C SER A 57 -6.21 -4.25 4.86
N ASP A 58 -6.82 -5.39 4.58
CA ASP A 58 -6.11 -6.52 3.97
C ASP A 58 -5.61 -6.17 2.55
N VAL A 59 -4.59 -6.91 2.10
CA VAL A 59 -4.16 -6.87 0.70
C VAL A 59 -5.18 -7.59 -0.15
N GLU A 60 -5.68 -6.91 -1.17
CA GLU A 60 -6.62 -7.46 -2.13
C GLU A 60 -5.96 -7.74 -3.49
N LYS A 61 -6.52 -8.68 -4.24
CA LYS A 61 -6.13 -8.88 -5.63
C LYS A 61 -6.53 -7.65 -6.44
N ALA A 62 -5.56 -7.03 -7.10
CA ALA A 62 -5.82 -5.91 -8.01
C ALA A 62 -6.81 -6.33 -9.11
N LYS A 63 -7.72 -5.42 -9.45
CA LYS A 63 -8.76 -5.61 -10.47
C LYS A 63 -8.20 -5.50 -11.88
#